data_AF-A6H920-F1
#
_entry.id   AF-A6H920-F1
#
_cell.length_a   1.000
_cell.length_b   1.000
_cell.length_c   1.000
_cell.angle_alpha   90.00
_cell.angle_beta   90.00
_cell.angle_gamma   90.00
#
_symmetry.space_group_name_H-M   'P 1'
#
loop_
_entity.id
_entity.type
_entity.pdbx_description
1 polymer ?
#
loop_
_entity_poly.entity_id
_entity_poly.type
_entity_poly.pdbx_seq_one_letter_code
_entity_poly.pdbx_strand_id
1 'polypeptide(L)'
;MPRQEPKQPGYVCPTTGRVAVLVKDYADSDLNGDASAYWFNPEAEGWGMDPWKLVEGVDPHTQGCSMDVCFADGSSKTVGPLMTFFLSAKDAARLAALKGQRQE
;
A
#
# COMPACT_ATOMS: atom_id res chain seq x y z
N MET A 1 -12.06 -19.67 0.76
CA MET A 1 -11.79 -18.35 1.36
C MET A 1 -12.09 -17.28 0.33
N PRO A 2 -12.99 -16.30 0.56
CA PRO A 2 -13.22 -15.25 -0.41
C PRO A 2 -11.92 -14.45 -0.58
N ARG A 3 -11.39 -14.47 -1.80
CA ARG A 3 -10.21 -13.71 -2.21
C ARG A 3 -10.63 -12.24 -2.19
N GLN A 4 -10.44 -11.55 -1.07
CA GLN A 4 -10.87 -10.16 -0.95
C GLN A 4 -10.09 -9.33 -1.98
N GLU A 5 -10.82 -8.75 -2.92
CA GLU A 5 -10.25 -7.94 -3.99
C GLU A 5 -9.50 -6.74 -3.38
N PRO A 6 -8.41 -6.29 -4.03
CA PRO A 6 -7.75 -5.06 -3.62
C PRO A 6 -8.78 -3.96 -3.43
N LYS A 7 -8.77 -3.32 -2.25
CA LYS A 7 -9.69 -2.21 -1.97
C LYS A 7 -9.39 -1.12 -3.00
N GLN A 8 -10.43 -0.49 -3.53
CA GLN A 8 -10.24 0.58 -4.50
C GLN A 8 -9.39 1.70 -3.88
N PRO A 9 -8.44 2.29 -4.62
CA PRO A 9 -7.70 3.44 -4.13
C PRO A 9 -8.65 4.56 -3.73
N GLY A 10 -8.36 5.23 -2.61
CA GLY A 10 -9.23 6.21 -1.96
C GLY A 10 -10.17 5.62 -0.89
N TYR A 11 -10.28 4.30 -0.76
CA TYR A 11 -11.05 3.69 0.32
C TYR A 11 -10.44 4.01 1.70
N VAL A 12 -11.26 4.51 2.62
CA VAL A 12 -10.85 4.78 4.01
C VAL A 12 -11.30 3.62 4.90
N CYS A 13 -10.35 3.00 5.60
CA CYS A 13 -10.63 1.96 6.58
C CYS A 13 -11.39 2.57 7.79
N PRO A 14 -12.62 2.13 8.10
CA PRO A 14 -13.43 2.75 9.15
C PRO A 14 -12.84 2.56 10.56
N THR A 15 -12.10 1.48 10.78
CA THR A 15 -11.54 1.14 12.10
C THR A 15 -10.25 1.91 12.39
N THR A 16 -9.48 2.27 11.36
CA THR A 16 -8.12 2.80 11.54
C THR A 16 -7.91 4.18 10.91
N GLY A 17 -8.84 4.64 10.07
CA GLY A 17 -8.71 5.87 9.30
C GLY A 17 -7.64 5.83 8.21
N ARG A 18 -7.01 4.68 7.98
CA ARG A 18 -6.00 4.51 6.92
C ARG A 18 -6.65 4.51 5.54
N VAL A 19 -5.94 5.01 4.54
CA VAL A 19 -6.45 5.19 3.17
C VAL A 19 -5.75 4.25 2.21
N ALA A 20 -6.51 3.53 1.40
CA ALA A 20 -5.99 2.66 0.36
C ALA A 20 -5.38 3.50 -0.78
N VAL A 21 -4.15 3.19 -1.17
CA VAL A 21 -3.42 3.82 -2.27
C VAL A 21 -2.84 2.77 -3.20
N LEU A 22 -2.58 3.14 -4.45
CA LEU A 22 -1.93 2.23 -5.40
C LEU A 22 -0.46 2.02 -5.02
N VAL A 23 -0.02 0.77 -5.12
CA VAL A 23 1.40 0.40 -4.94
C VAL A 23 2.29 1.21 -5.88
N LYS A 24 1.86 1.36 -7.13
CA LYS A 24 2.59 2.13 -8.15
C LYS A 24 2.78 3.59 -7.74
N ASP A 25 1.72 4.24 -7.26
CA ASP A 25 1.76 5.66 -6.90
C ASP A 25 2.74 5.90 -5.74
N TYR A 26 2.71 5.02 -4.75
CA TYR A 26 3.65 5.10 -3.63
C TYR A 26 5.08 4.84 -4.06
N ALA A 27 5.32 3.79 -4.87
CA ALA A 27 6.65 3.42 -5.34
C ALA A 27 7.32 4.54 -6.16
N ASP A 28 6.52 5.30 -6.90
CA ASP A 28 6.95 6.42 -7.75
C ASP A 28 7.04 7.76 -6.98
N SER A 29 6.80 7.75 -5.66
CA SER A 29 6.84 8.94 -4.81
C SER A 29 8.03 8.89 -3.85
N ASP A 30 8.48 10.06 -3.39
CA ASP A 30 9.48 10.19 -2.31
C ASP A 30 8.99 9.64 -0.96
N LEU A 31 7.72 9.22 -0.85
CA LEU A 31 7.18 8.58 0.34
C LEU A 31 7.65 7.12 0.47
N ASN A 32 8.19 6.53 -0.60
CA ASN A 32 8.67 5.16 -0.59
C ASN A 32 9.85 4.98 0.38
N GLY A 33 9.57 4.37 1.53
CA GLY A 33 10.54 4.19 2.62
C GLY A 33 10.59 5.34 3.63
N ASP A 34 9.96 6.48 3.34
CA ASP A 34 9.78 7.60 4.28
C ASP A 34 8.49 7.45 5.10
N ALA A 35 7.39 7.07 4.45
CA ALA A 35 6.09 6.93 5.08
C ALA A 35 5.79 5.47 5.45
N SER A 36 5.19 5.25 6.62
CA SER A 36 4.75 3.92 7.02
C SER A 36 3.55 3.46 6.18
N ALA A 37 3.77 2.41 5.39
CA ALA A 37 2.74 1.72 4.63
C ALA A 37 2.31 0.41 5.30
N TYR A 38 1.05 0.04 5.12
CA TYR A 38 0.44 -1.10 5.80
C TYR A 38 -0.29 -2.00 4.82
N TRP A 39 0.11 -3.27 4.79
CA TRP A 39 -0.58 -4.30 4.04
C TRP A 39 -1.64 -4.97 4.91
N PHE A 40 -2.86 -5.08 4.39
CA PHE A 40 -3.96 -5.72 5.09
C PHE A 40 -4.01 -7.22 4.79
N ASN A 41 -4.00 -8.04 5.84
CA ASN A 41 -4.17 -9.48 5.78
C ASN A 41 -5.51 -9.89 6.42
N PRO A 42 -6.56 -10.15 5.61
CA PRO A 42 -7.88 -10.52 6.14
C PRO A 42 -7.90 -11.86 6.86
N GLU A 43 -6.99 -12.77 6.53
CA GLU A 43 -6.92 -14.05 7.23
C GLU A 43 -6.50 -13.82 8.68
N ALA A 44 -5.45 -13.02 8.91
CA ALA A 44 -5.00 -12.67 10.26
C ALA A 44 -6.12 -12.01 11.09
N GLU A 45 -6.93 -11.12 10.48
CA GLU A 45 -8.12 -10.53 11.14
C GLU A 45 -9.12 -11.61 11.57
N GLY A 46 -9.40 -12.60 10.69
CA GLY A 46 -10.31 -13.71 10.98
C GLY A 46 -9.83 -14.63 12.10
N TRP A 47 -8.51 -14.71 12.33
CA TRP A 47 -7.90 -15.43 13.44
C TRP A 47 -7.75 -14.58 14.72
N GLY A 48 -8.22 -13.33 14.72
CA GLY A 48 -8.05 -12.40 15.85
C GLY A 48 -6.60 -11.93 16.06
N MET A 49 -5.75 -12.10 15.04
CA MET A 49 -4.36 -11.61 15.03
C MET A 49 -4.31 -10.20 14.43
N ASP A 50 -3.17 -9.51 14.58
CA ASP A 50 -2.98 -8.22 13.92
C ASP A 50 -2.97 -8.39 12.38
N PRO A 51 -3.89 -7.76 11.65
CA PRO A 51 -3.99 -7.91 10.21
C PRO A 51 -3.11 -6.91 9.45
N TRP A 52 -2.35 -6.05 10.12
CA TRP A 52 -1.65 -4.93 9.50
C TRP A 52 -0.15 -5.19 9.46
N LYS A 53 0.33 -5.67 8.31
CA LYS A 53 1.76 -5.88 8.12
C LYS A 53 2.44 -4.59 7.67
N LEU A 54 3.49 -4.18 8.38
CA LEU A 54 4.28 -3.00 8.01
C LEU A 54 5.08 -3.28 6.74
N VAL A 55 4.97 -2.35 5.78
CA VAL A 55 5.73 -2.30 4.54
C VAL A 55 6.92 -1.38 4.75
N GLU A 56 8.13 -1.88 4.49
CA GLU A 56 9.36 -1.09 4.53
C GLU A 56 9.57 -0.29 3.24
N GLY A 57 9.18 -0.87 2.11
CA GLY A 57 9.37 -0.22 0.81
C GLY A 57 8.78 -1.02 -0.33
N VAL A 58 8.78 -0.41 -1.50
CA VAL A 58 8.35 -1.04 -2.74
C VAL A 58 9.46 -0.92 -3.77
N ASP A 59 9.90 -2.04 -4.32
CA ASP A 59 10.89 -2.08 -5.40
C ASP A 59 10.19 -2.33 -6.76
N PRO A 60 10.15 -1.35 -7.67
CA PRO A 60 9.58 -1.54 -8.99
C PRO A 60 10.50 -2.38 -9.87
N HIS A 61 9.97 -3.43 -10.50
CA HIS A 61 10.75 -4.20 -11.48
C HIS A 61 11.07 -3.34 -12.70
N THR A 62 12.24 -3.54 -13.32
CA THR A 62 12.72 -2.76 -14.49
C THR A 62 11.77 -2.80 -15.69
N GLN A 63 10.91 -3.82 -15.79
CA GLN A 63 9.92 -3.96 -16.86
C GLN A 63 8.56 -3.31 -16.54
N GLY A 64 8.37 -2.78 -15.32
CA GLY A 64 7.18 -2.03 -14.91
C GLY A 64 5.87 -2.84 -14.77
N CYS A 65 5.91 -4.14 -15.04
CA CYS A 65 4.73 -5.03 -14.98
C CYS A 65 4.44 -5.55 -13.55
N SER A 66 5.42 -5.47 -12.66
CA SER A 66 5.35 -5.97 -11.29
C SER A 66 6.17 -5.11 -10.35
N MET A 67 5.81 -5.14 -9.06
CA MET A 67 6.57 -4.54 -7.97
C MET A 67 6.71 -5.54 -6.84
N ASP A 68 7.84 -5.50 -6.15
CA ASP A 68 8.05 -6.24 -4.91
C ASP A 68 7.75 -5.33 -3.72
N VAL A 69 6.78 -5.72 -2.91
CA VAL A 69 6.50 -5.09 -1.63
C VAL A 69 7.35 -5.78 -0.57
N CYS A 70 8.27 -5.05 0.05
CA CYS A 70 9.15 -5.54 1.10
C CYS A 70 8.55 -5.24 2.48
N PHE A 71 8.53 -6.23 3.36
CA PHE A 71 7.98 -6.13 4.70
C PHE A 71 9.08 -6.14 5.76
N ALA A 72 8.78 -5.57 6.93
CA ALA A 72 9.73 -5.44 8.04
C ALA A 72 10.22 -6.77 8.64
N ASP A 73 9.57 -7.89 8.31
CA ASP A 73 10.01 -9.23 8.70
C ASP A 73 11.01 -9.86 7.69
N GLY A 74 11.46 -9.08 6.71
CA GLY A 74 12.38 -9.52 5.66
C GLY A 74 11.71 -10.32 4.54
N SER A 75 10.40 -10.57 4.61
CA SER A 75 9.67 -11.18 3.50
C SER A 75 9.32 -10.14 2.42
N SER A 76 9.08 -10.62 1.21
CA SER A 76 8.60 -9.78 0.10
C SER A 76 7.42 -10.45 -0.61
N LYS A 77 6.62 -9.63 -1.30
CA LYS A 77 5.51 -10.09 -2.13
C LYS A 77 5.47 -9.33 -3.44
N THR A 78 5.58 -10.09 -4.54
CA THR A 78 5.40 -9.56 -5.88
C THR A 78 3.92 -9.31 -6.17
N VAL A 79 3.60 -8.09 -6.61
CA VAL A 79 2.24 -7.65 -6.91
C VAL A 79 2.19 -6.90 -8.24
N GLY A 80 1.00 -6.81 -8.82
CA GLY A 80 0.76 -5.96 -9.98
C GLY A 80 0.62 -4.48 -9.61
N PRO A 81 0.76 -3.57 -10.58
CA PRO A 81 0.75 -2.11 -10.38
C PRO A 81 -0.57 -1.54 -9.86
N LEU A 82 -1.67 -2.27 -10.06
CA LEU A 82 -3.01 -1.87 -9.63
C LEU A 82 -3.37 -2.38 -8.23
N MET A 83 -2.45 -3.10 -7.58
CA MET A 83 -2.65 -3.55 -6.21
C MET A 83 -2.63 -2.36 -5.24
N THR A 84 -3.37 -2.47 -4.14
CA THR A 84 -3.45 -1.43 -3.11
C THR A 84 -2.94 -1.91 -1.76
N PHE A 85 -2.42 -0.95 -1.00
CA PHE A 85 -2.19 -1.07 0.44
C PHE A 85 -2.56 0.26 1.10
N PHE A 86 -2.36 0.36 2.40
CA PHE A 86 -2.88 1.46 3.20
C PHE A 86 -1.78 2.40 3.69
N LEU A 87 -2.02 3.70 3.62
CA LEU A 87 -1.21 4.74 4.27
C LEU A 87 -2.01 5.40 5.41
N SER A 88 -1.31 6.13 6.28
CA SER A 88 -1.96 7.08 7.17
C SER A 88 -2.76 8.11 6.36
N ALA A 89 -3.83 8.69 6.92
CA ALA A 89 -4.59 9.72 6.23
C ALA A 89 -3.73 10.94 5.83
N LYS A 90 -2.74 11.29 6.67
CA LYS A 90 -1.80 12.38 6.41
C LYS A 90 -0.89 12.06 5.21
N ASP A 91 -0.33 10.87 5.16
CA ASP A 91 0.59 10.49 4.08
C ASP A 91 -0.15 10.20 2.77
N ALA A 92 -1.36 9.66 2.84
CA ALA A 92 -2.24 9.55 1.68
C ALA A 92 -2.59 10.92 1.09
N ALA A 93 -2.85 11.93 1.93
CA ALA A 93 -3.06 13.31 1.48
C ALA A 93 -1.80 13.92 0.85
N ARG A 94 -0.61 13.67 1.44
CA ARG A 94 0.68 14.07 0.83
C ARG A 94 0.86 13.44 -0.54
N LEU A 95 0.59 12.13 -0.67
CA LEU A 95 0.69 11.42 -1.95
C LEU A 95 -0.28 11.99 -3.00
N ALA A 96 -1.52 12.25 -2.62
CA ALA A 96 -2.52 12.85 -3.52
C ALA A 96 -2.12 14.25 -3.99
N ALA A 97 -1.53 15.07 -3.12
CA ALA A 97 -1.03 16.40 -3.47
C ALA A 97 0.14 16.33 -4.48
N LEU A 98 1.07 15.39 -4.30
CA LEU A 98 2.17 15.16 -5.25
C LEU A 98 1.68 14.73 -6.63
N LYS A 99 0.63 13.90 -6.69
CA LYS A 99 0.01 13.51 -7.96
C LYS A 99 -0.71 14.66 -8.65
N GLY A 100 -1.39 15.52 -7.89
CA GLY A 100 -2.06 16.70 -8.42
C GLY A 100 -1.10 17.68 -9.11
N GLN A 101 0.13 17.79 -8.62
CA GLN A 101 1.17 18.65 -9.21
C GLN A 101 1.83 18.07 -10.47
N ARG A 102 1.73 16.76 -10.71
CA ARG A 102 2.30 16.08 -11.89
C ARG A 102 1.35 16.01 -13.09
N GLN A 103 0.16 16.59 -13.00
CA GLN A 103 -0.84 16.62 -14.08
C GLN A 103 -0.95 17.96 -14.82
N GLU A 104 -0.04 18.92 -14.60
CA GLU A 104 0.07 20.18 -15.37
C GLU A 104 1.19 20.13 -16.42
#